data_AF-T1CHQ2-F1
#
_entry.id   AF-T1CHQ2-F1
#
_cell.length_a   1.000
_cell.length_b   1.000
_cell.length_c   1.000
_cell.angle_alpha   90.00
_cell.angle_beta   90.00
_cell.angle_gamma   90.00
#
_symmetry.space_group_name_H-M   'P 1'
#
loop_
_entity.id
_entity.type
_entity.pdbx_description
1 polymer ?
#
loop_
_entity_poly.entity_id
_entity_poly.type
_entity_poly.pdbx_seq_one_letter_code
_entity_poly.pdbx_strand_id
1 'polypeptide(L)'
;GYRVHLVGTTNGLRALGGVNIVASLATARRLNVGGDPRPAYYLARLRDPEQAAAVAARLDPHGSERRYSVWTASMLAARTVHYWLFETGAGLGVVFMSLVVFLVGTVITSQTLMGAVAGSISEYATLNALGASRRALSRVVMEQAGWVGVAGLAGGGALSALALVVAHSQDVPVAITPLGTLACALLVMGITLLSGLLAVRTLRNADPAKLLR
;
A
#
# COMPACT_ATOMS: atom_id res chain seq x y z
N GLY A 1 -16.35 -35.85 -14.52
CA GLY A 1 -16.08 -35.27 -13.18
C GLY A 1 -15.77 -36.38 -12.20
N TYR A 2 -14.82 -36.17 -11.29
CA TYR A 2 -14.48 -37.15 -10.25
C TYR A 2 -15.36 -36.92 -9.01
N ARG A 3 -15.88 -38.01 -8.42
CA ARG A 3 -16.49 -37.94 -7.08
C ARG A 3 -15.39 -38.08 -6.03
N VAL A 4 -15.39 -37.20 -5.04
CA VAL A 4 -14.48 -37.24 -3.91
C VAL A 4 -15.28 -37.38 -2.61
N HIS A 5 -14.73 -38.11 -1.65
CA HIS A 5 -15.33 -38.22 -0.31
C HIS A 5 -14.61 -37.25 0.63
N LEU A 6 -15.36 -36.37 1.27
CA LEU A 6 -14.83 -35.39 2.21
C LEU A 6 -14.57 -36.07 3.57
N VAL A 7 -13.31 -36.20 3.94
CA VAL A 7 -12.89 -36.86 5.19
C VAL A 7 -12.77 -35.90 6.38
N GLY A 8 -12.78 -34.59 6.11
CA GLY A 8 -12.69 -33.56 7.15
C GLY A 8 -12.56 -32.16 6.57
N THR A 9 -12.68 -31.17 7.44
CA THR A 9 -12.49 -29.75 7.13
C THR A 9 -11.41 -29.19 8.05
N THR A 10 -10.53 -28.36 7.50
CA THR A 10 -9.51 -27.65 8.28
C THR A 10 -9.66 -26.15 8.08
N ASN A 11 -9.43 -25.39 9.14
CA ASN A 11 -9.39 -23.94 9.11
C ASN A 11 -7.94 -23.46 9.04
N GLY A 12 -7.73 -22.21 8.61
CA GLY A 12 -6.41 -21.57 8.61
C GLY A 12 -5.55 -21.78 7.35
N LEU A 13 -6.01 -22.54 6.35
CA LEU A 13 -5.36 -22.61 5.04
C LEU A 13 -5.69 -21.37 4.21
N ARG A 14 -4.76 -20.42 4.20
CA ARG A 14 -4.88 -19.15 3.48
C ARG A 14 -4.59 -19.35 1.99
N ALA A 15 -5.48 -18.90 1.12
CA ALA A 15 -5.24 -18.81 -0.31
C ALA A 15 -5.81 -17.51 -0.88
N LEU A 16 -5.22 -17.07 -2.00
CA LEU A 16 -5.73 -15.96 -2.79
C LEU A 16 -6.80 -16.49 -3.77
N GLY A 17 -8.05 -16.48 -3.33
CA GLY A 17 -9.19 -16.95 -4.10
C GLY A 17 -9.31 -18.48 -4.19
N GLY A 18 -10.55 -18.95 -4.34
CA GLY A 18 -10.86 -20.37 -4.51
C GLY A 18 -10.91 -21.19 -3.22
N VAL A 19 -11.17 -22.49 -3.38
CA VAL A 19 -11.27 -23.47 -2.29
C VAL A 19 -10.01 -24.34 -2.30
N ASN A 20 -9.31 -24.42 -1.17
CA ASN A 20 -8.17 -25.31 -1.02
C ASN A 20 -8.65 -26.74 -0.74
N ILE A 21 -8.14 -27.70 -1.52
CA ILE A 21 -8.37 -29.12 -1.30
C ILE A 21 -7.04 -29.77 -0.96
N VAL A 22 -6.95 -30.37 0.22
CA VAL A 22 -5.79 -31.18 0.63
C VAL A 22 -6.12 -32.65 0.43
N ALA A 23 -5.27 -33.36 -0.29
CA ALA A 23 -5.44 -34.79 -0.55
C ALA A 23 -4.08 -35.49 -0.61
N SER A 24 -4.09 -36.82 -0.60
CA SER A 24 -2.87 -37.60 -0.87
C SER A 24 -2.31 -37.25 -2.26
N LEU A 25 -1.00 -37.38 -2.44
CA LEU A 25 -0.35 -37.14 -3.73
C LEU A 25 -0.97 -38.01 -4.85
N ALA A 26 -1.36 -39.24 -4.52
CA ALA A 26 -2.02 -40.15 -5.45
C ALA A 26 -3.40 -39.62 -5.89
N THR A 27 -4.20 -39.10 -4.95
CA THR A 27 -5.51 -38.50 -5.24
C THR A 27 -5.37 -37.19 -6.01
N ALA A 28 -4.45 -36.30 -5.61
CA ALA A 28 -4.20 -35.03 -6.27
C ALA A 28 -3.81 -35.22 -7.75
N ARG A 29 -2.95 -36.21 -8.06
CA ARG A 29 -2.59 -36.56 -9.44
C ARG A 29 -3.76 -37.06 -10.28
N ARG A 30 -4.69 -37.82 -9.66
CA ARG A 30 -5.92 -38.27 -10.36
C ARG A 30 -6.86 -37.11 -10.67
N LEU A 31 -6.91 -36.10 -9.78
CA LEU A 31 -7.76 -34.92 -9.95
C LEU A 31 -7.15 -33.90 -10.92
N ASN A 32 -5.82 -33.85 -11.06
CA ASN A 32 -5.10 -32.93 -11.93
C ASN A 32 -5.06 -33.40 -13.40
N VAL A 33 -6.22 -33.49 -14.04
CA VAL A 33 -6.32 -33.92 -15.46
C VAL A 33 -5.76 -32.83 -16.37
N GLY A 34 -4.70 -33.15 -17.11
CA GLY A 34 -4.08 -32.24 -18.09
C GLY A 34 -3.04 -31.26 -17.53
N GLY A 35 -2.76 -31.30 -16.23
CA GLY A 35 -1.66 -30.53 -15.61
C GLY A 35 -0.35 -31.31 -15.51
N ASP A 36 0.74 -30.62 -15.20
CA ASP A 36 2.03 -31.28 -14.93
C ASP A 36 1.91 -32.19 -13.68
N PRO A 37 2.23 -33.49 -13.77
CA PRO A 37 2.17 -34.42 -12.64
C PRO A 37 3.29 -34.22 -11.61
N ARG A 38 4.29 -33.38 -11.91
CA ARG A 38 5.42 -33.08 -11.02
C ARG A 38 4.99 -32.11 -9.91
N PRO A 39 5.43 -32.32 -8.66
CA PRO A 39 5.19 -31.36 -7.61
C PRO A 39 5.93 -30.06 -7.90
N ALA A 40 5.30 -28.93 -7.59
CA ALA A 40 5.92 -27.62 -7.75
C ALA A 40 7.16 -27.45 -6.84
N TYR A 41 7.14 -28.06 -5.65
CA TYR A 41 8.25 -28.06 -4.71
C TYR A 41 8.16 -29.24 -3.75
N TYR A 42 9.28 -29.56 -3.10
CA TYR A 42 9.35 -30.52 -2.00
C TYR A 42 9.58 -29.76 -0.69
N LEU A 43 8.96 -30.23 0.40
CA LEU A 43 9.15 -29.70 1.73
C LEU A 43 9.95 -30.71 2.57
N ALA A 44 11.00 -30.21 3.22
CA ALA A 44 11.78 -30.97 4.20
C ALA A 44 11.78 -30.23 5.53
N ARG A 45 11.58 -30.97 6.63
CA ARG A 45 11.70 -30.44 7.99
C ARG A 45 12.98 -31.00 8.61
N LEU A 46 13.81 -30.10 9.14
CA LEU A 46 15.00 -30.49 9.90
C LEU A 46 14.65 -30.74 11.36
N ARG A 47 15.39 -31.65 12.00
CA ARG A 47 15.29 -31.88 13.46
C ARG A 47 15.76 -30.65 14.23
N ASP A 48 16.84 -30.04 13.75
CA ASP A 48 17.37 -28.78 14.25
C ASP A 48 17.08 -27.67 13.22
N PRO A 49 16.16 -26.73 13.51
CA PRO A 49 15.84 -25.62 12.63
C PRO A 49 17.00 -24.64 12.39
N GLU A 50 17.95 -24.52 13.33
CA GLU A 50 19.06 -23.56 13.22
C GLU A 50 20.03 -23.94 12.09
N GLN A 51 20.10 -25.23 11.77
CA GLN A 51 20.91 -25.75 10.67
C GLN A 51 20.31 -25.51 9.28
N ALA A 52 19.11 -24.91 9.17
CA ALA A 52 18.43 -24.72 7.90
C ALA A 52 19.27 -23.99 6.85
N ALA A 53 19.99 -22.93 7.25
CA ALA A 53 20.85 -22.19 6.34
C ALA A 53 22.03 -23.04 5.84
N ALA A 54 22.70 -23.76 6.74
CA ALA A 54 23.84 -24.61 6.40
C ALA A 54 23.42 -25.80 5.52
N VAL A 55 22.28 -26.42 5.82
CA VAL A 55 21.73 -27.53 5.02
C VAL A 55 21.28 -27.05 3.65
N ALA A 56 20.62 -25.88 3.57
CA ALA A 56 20.24 -25.29 2.29
C ALA A 56 21.46 -25.00 1.42
N ALA A 57 22.50 -24.38 1.99
CA ALA A 57 23.75 -24.10 1.27
C ALA A 57 24.45 -25.39 0.80
N ARG A 58 24.43 -26.45 1.61
CA ARG A 58 25.04 -27.74 1.27
C ARG A 58 24.29 -28.50 0.17
N LEU A 59 22.96 -28.36 0.13
CA LEU A 59 22.12 -29.05 -0.85
C LEU A 59 21.91 -28.21 -2.12
N ASP A 60 22.21 -26.92 -2.11
CA ASP A 60 22.11 -26.08 -3.29
C ASP A 60 23.12 -26.55 -4.35
N PRO A 61 22.70 -26.87 -5.58
CA PRO A 61 23.59 -27.44 -6.57
C PRO A 61 24.68 -26.42 -6.98
N HIS A 62 25.94 -26.82 -6.79
CA HIS A 62 27.10 -26.08 -7.26
C HIS A 62 27.48 -26.54 -8.68
N GLY A 63 27.52 -25.61 -9.64
CA GLY A 63 27.89 -25.89 -11.04
C GLY A 63 26.99 -25.21 -12.07
N SER A 64 27.27 -25.47 -13.36
CA SER A 64 26.56 -24.88 -14.51
C SER A 64 25.16 -25.47 -14.76
N GLU A 65 24.84 -26.66 -14.23
CA GLU A 65 23.53 -27.30 -14.38
C GLU A 65 22.66 -27.17 -13.12
N ARG A 66 22.13 -25.98 -12.88
CA ARG A 66 21.16 -25.74 -11.79
C ARG A 66 19.77 -26.27 -12.16
N ARG A 67 19.53 -27.56 -11.91
CA ARG A 67 18.21 -28.21 -12.13
C ARG A 67 17.18 -27.95 -11.03
N TYR A 68 17.63 -27.52 -9.86
CA TYR A 68 16.79 -27.20 -8.72
C TYR A 68 17.49 -26.16 -7.84
N SER A 69 16.76 -25.62 -6.88
CA SER A 69 17.26 -24.63 -5.95
C SER A 69 16.68 -24.91 -4.57
N VAL A 70 17.51 -24.74 -3.55
CA VAL A 70 17.11 -25.04 -2.17
C VAL A 70 16.96 -23.73 -1.42
N TRP A 71 15.79 -23.53 -0.83
CA TRP A 71 15.48 -22.34 -0.04
C TRP A 71 15.05 -22.73 1.36
N THR A 72 15.49 -21.94 2.34
CA THR A 72 14.87 -21.95 3.66
C THR A 72 13.46 -21.35 3.57
N ALA A 73 12.62 -21.62 4.58
CA ALA A 73 11.27 -21.05 4.62
C ALA A 73 11.28 -19.51 4.58
N SER A 74 12.23 -18.86 5.25
CA SER A 74 12.37 -17.40 5.24
C SER A 74 12.82 -16.85 3.87
N MET A 75 13.76 -17.52 3.21
CA MET A 75 14.21 -17.14 1.87
C MET A 75 13.09 -17.28 0.83
N LEU A 76 12.36 -18.39 0.88
CA LEU A 76 11.22 -18.61 -0.01
C LEU A 76 10.15 -17.54 0.23
N ALA A 77 9.81 -17.25 1.49
CA ALA A 77 8.85 -16.21 1.83
C ALA A 77 9.26 -14.83 1.29
N ALA A 78 10.52 -14.42 1.50
CA ALA A 78 11.03 -13.14 1.00
C ALA A 78 10.98 -13.07 -0.53
N ARG A 79 11.33 -14.16 -1.22
CA ARG A 79 11.28 -14.23 -2.69
C ARG A 79 9.86 -14.20 -3.22
N THR A 80 8.93 -14.91 -2.58
CA THR A 80 7.50 -14.86 -2.94
C THR A 80 6.96 -13.45 -2.77
N VAL A 81 7.26 -12.76 -1.67
CA VAL A 81 6.87 -11.35 -1.47
C VAL A 81 7.45 -10.46 -2.58
N HIS A 82 8.72 -10.61 -2.93
CA HIS A 82 9.36 -9.83 -4.00
C HIS A 82 8.70 -10.08 -5.37
N TYR A 83 8.46 -11.35 -5.70
CA TYR A 83 7.77 -11.74 -6.94
C TYR A 83 6.39 -11.08 -7.05
N TRP A 84 5.59 -11.13 -5.98
CA TRP A 84 4.27 -10.50 -5.96
C TRP A 84 4.35 -8.97 -6.06
N LEU A 85 5.33 -8.34 -5.41
CA LEU A 85 5.49 -6.88 -5.46
C LEU A 85 5.97 -6.38 -6.82
N PHE A 86 6.92 -7.07 -7.46
CA PHE A 86 7.65 -6.51 -8.59
C PHE A 86 7.45 -7.25 -9.91
N GLU A 87 7.11 -8.54 -9.89
CA GLU A 87 7.04 -9.37 -11.11
C GLU A 87 5.61 -9.66 -11.57
N THR A 88 4.63 -9.77 -10.66
CA THR A 88 3.23 -10.04 -11.03
C THR A 88 2.47 -8.83 -11.58
N GLY A 89 3.05 -7.63 -11.47
CA GLY A 89 2.38 -6.37 -11.77
C GLY A 89 1.43 -5.86 -10.68
N ALA A 90 1.09 -6.68 -9.68
CA ALA A 90 0.20 -6.27 -8.58
C ALA A 90 0.78 -5.09 -7.79
N GLY A 91 2.05 -5.15 -7.39
CA GLY A 91 2.68 -4.04 -6.68
C GLY A 91 2.87 -2.80 -7.57
N LEU A 92 3.16 -2.97 -8.86
CA LEU A 92 3.21 -1.84 -9.81
C LEU A 92 1.85 -1.14 -9.91
N GLY A 93 0.75 -1.90 -9.94
CA GLY A 93 -0.61 -1.35 -9.91
C GLY A 93 -0.88 -0.51 -8.66
N VAL A 94 -0.45 -0.97 -7.48
CA VAL A 94 -0.58 -0.22 -6.22
C VAL A 94 0.22 1.08 -6.26
N VAL A 95 1.46 1.06 -6.76
CA VAL A 95 2.30 2.26 -6.88
C VAL A 95 1.68 3.26 -7.86
N PHE A 96 1.18 2.78 -9.00
CA PHE A 96 0.50 3.62 -9.98
C PHE A 96 -0.75 4.29 -9.40
N MET A 97 -1.61 3.51 -8.72
CA MET A 97 -2.81 4.05 -8.08
C MET A 97 -2.45 5.06 -6.97
N SER A 98 -1.39 4.79 -6.21
CA SER A 98 -0.89 5.73 -5.20
C SER A 98 -0.44 7.05 -5.81
N LEU A 99 0.24 7.01 -6.97
CA LEU A 99 0.63 8.21 -7.71
C LEU A 99 -0.59 9.00 -8.21
N VAL A 100 -1.61 8.30 -8.73
CA VAL A 100 -2.86 8.94 -9.18
C VAL A 100 -3.57 9.61 -8.00
N VAL A 101 -3.71 8.90 -6.87
CA VAL A 101 -4.31 9.46 -5.63
C VAL A 101 -3.52 10.67 -5.16
N PHE A 102 -2.18 10.61 -5.21
CA PHE A 102 -1.33 11.74 -4.85
C PHE A 102 -1.59 12.97 -5.73
N LEU A 103 -1.59 12.80 -7.05
CA LEU A 103 -1.80 13.88 -8.02
C LEU A 103 -3.20 14.49 -7.90
N VAL A 104 -4.23 13.64 -7.94
CA VAL A 104 -5.64 14.07 -7.87
C VAL A 104 -5.94 14.70 -6.52
N GLY A 105 -5.48 14.07 -5.43
CA GLY A 105 -5.62 14.63 -4.08
C GLY A 105 -4.94 15.98 -3.95
N THR A 106 -3.77 16.14 -4.57
CA THR A 106 -3.05 17.42 -4.56
C THR A 106 -3.84 18.51 -5.28
N VAL A 107 -4.40 18.20 -6.45
CA VAL A 107 -5.18 19.15 -7.26
C VAL A 107 -6.47 19.55 -6.56
N ILE A 108 -7.27 18.59 -6.08
CA ILE A 108 -8.56 18.86 -5.42
C ILE A 108 -8.33 19.69 -4.15
N THR A 109 -7.38 19.29 -3.31
CA THR A 109 -7.08 20.02 -2.07
C THR A 109 -6.59 21.45 -2.35
N SER A 110 -5.77 21.63 -3.40
CA SER A 110 -5.32 22.95 -3.83
C SER A 110 -6.50 23.82 -4.26
N GLN A 111 -7.44 23.26 -5.05
CA GLN A 111 -8.65 23.95 -5.48
C GLN A 111 -9.55 24.34 -4.30
N THR A 112 -9.77 23.44 -3.34
CA THR A 112 -10.53 23.73 -2.13
C THR A 112 -9.89 24.85 -1.32
N LEU A 113 -8.58 24.81 -1.13
CA LEU A 113 -7.88 25.83 -0.35
C LEU A 113 -7.84 27.18 -1.06
N MET A 114 -7.70 27.21 -2.39
CA MET A 114 -7.85 28.43 -3.17
C MET A 114 -9.26 29.03 -3.02
N GLY A 115 -10.30 28.19 -3.04
CA GLY A 115 -11.68 28.62 -2.78
C GLY A 115 -11.86 29.20 -1.38
N ALA A 116 -11.31 28.54 -0.36
CA ALA A 116 -11.34 29.01 1.02
C ALA A 116 -10.63 30.38 1.16
N VAL A 117 -9.45 30.53 0.57
CA VAL A 117 -8.71 31.80 0.61
C VAL A 117 -9.48 32.90 -0.13
N ALA A 118 -10.01 32.61 -1.32
CA ALA A 118 -10.80 33.55 -2.10
C ALA A 118 -12.03 34.08 -1.34
N GLY A 119 -12.72 33.21 -0.59
CA GLY A 119 -13.86 33.61 0.25
C GLY A 119 -13.48 34.60 1.37
N SER A 120 -12.24 34.53 1.86
CA SER A 120 -11.71 35.40 2.92
C SER A 120 -10.87 36.60 2.40
N ILE A 121 -10.81 36.82 1.08
CA ILE A 121 -9.99 37.89 0.47
C ILE A 121 -10.37 39.29 0.99
N SER A 122 -11.64 39.55 1.30
CA SER A 122 -12.10 40.85 1.80
C SER A 122 -11.50 41.19 3.17
N GLU A 123 -11.42 40.22 4.07
CA GLU A 123 -10.77 40.36 5.38
C GLU A 123 -9.24 40.51 5.26
N TYR A 124 -8.64 39.86 4.26
CA TYR A 124 -7.22 40.05 3.99
C TYR A 124 -6.92 41.40 3.31
N ALA A 125 -7.84 41.92 2.50
CA ALA A 125 -7.70 43.23 1.88
C ALA A 125 -7.71 44.36 2.92
N THR A 126 -8.55 44.26 3.95
CA THR A 126 -8.55 45.22 5.08
C THR A 126 -7.27 45.10 5.91
N LEU A 127 -6.78 43.88 6.19
CA LEU A 127 -5.50 43.66 6.86
C LEU A 127 -4.28 44.13 6.05
N ASN A 128 -4.30 43.96 4.72
CA ASN A 128 -3.25 44.44 3.83
C ASN A 128 -3.26 45.98 3.73
N ALA A 129 -4.44 46.62 3.80
CA ALA A 129 -4.55 48.08 3.93
C ALA A 129 -3.95 48.62 5.24
N LEU A 130 -3.89 47.78 6.28
CA LEU A 130 -3.18 48.04 7.54
C LEU A 130 -1.69 47.65 7.51
N GLY A 131 -1.16 47.17 6.37
CA GLY A 131 0.25 46.85 6.16
C GLY A 131 0.63 45.37 6.29
N ALA A 132 -0.34 44.44 6.37
CA ALA A 132 -0.03 43.02 6.48
C ALA A 132 0.59 42.44 5.20
N SER A 133 1.80 41.90 5.30
CA SER A 133 2.54 41.39 4.13
C SER A 133 1.91 40.13 3.50
N ARG A 134 2.08 39.96 2.17
CA ARG A 134 1.71 38.72 1.41
C ARG A 134 2.31 37.43 2.00
N ARG A 135 3.36 37.52 2.81
CA ARG A 135 3.96 36.38 3.53
C ARG A 135 3.08 35.87 4.67
N ALA A 136 2.32 36.75 5.32
CA ALA A 136 1.37 36.37 6.37
C ALA A 136 0.28 35.46 5.79
N LEU A 137 -0.29 35.83 4.64
CA LEU A 137 -1.27 35.00 3.93
C LEU A 137 -0.69 33.63 3.58
N SER A 138 0.51 33.58 3.01
CA SER A 138 1.17 32.31 2.71
C SER A 138 1.38 31.44 3.96
N ARG A 139 1.66 32.03 5.11
CA ARG A 139 1.85 31.28 6.37
C ARG A 139 0.52 30.67 6.85
N VAL A 140 -0.56 31.45 6.86
CA VAL A 140 -1.89 30.97 7.28
C VAL A 140 -2.37 29.82 6.40
N VAL A 141 -2.21 29.95 5.08
CA VAL A 141 -2.62 28.91 4.12
C VAL A 141 -1.81 27.62 4.32
N MET A 142 -0.51 27.75 4.60
CA MET A 142 0.32 26.58 4.90
C MET A 142 -0.04 25.92 6.23
N GLU A 143 -0.41 26.71 7.24
CA GLU A 143 -0.87 26.20 8.52
C GLU A 143 -2.22 25.47 8.39
N GLN A 144 -3.17 26.03 7.63
CA GLN A 144 -4.44 25.38 7.30
C GLN A 144 -4.19 24.05 6.57
N ALA A 145 -3.32 24.04 5.57
CA ALA A 145 -2.93 22.81 4.87
C ALA A 145 -2.35 21.75 5.83
N GLY A 146 -1.50 22.17 6.78
CA GLY A 146 -0.97 21.28 7.82
C GLY A 146 -2.07 20.67 8.68
N TRP A 147 -3.01 21.48 9.18
CA TRP A 147 -4.15 21.01 9.96
C TRP A 147 -5.08 20.09 9.18
N VAL A 148 -5.31 20.37 7.90
CA VAL A 148 -6.06 19.47 7.00
C VAL A 148 -5.36 18.12 6.87
N GLY A 149 -4.03 18.11 6.74
CA GLY A 149 -3.23 16.88 6.72
C GLY A 149 -3.36 16.06 8.01
N VAL A 150 -3.25 16.71 9.17
CA VAL A 150 -3.42 16.06 10.48
C VAL A 150 -4.83 15.51 10.67
N ALA A 151 -5.86 16.28 10.34
CA ALA A 151 -7.25 15.83 10.42
C ALA A 151 -7.52 14.67 9.45
N GLY A 152 -6.99 14.75 8.23
CA GLY A 152 -7.06 13.67 7.25
C GLY A 152 -6.39 12.39 7.73
N LEU A 153 -5.23 12.48 8.39
CA LEU A 153 -4.56 11.34 8.99
C LEU A 153 -5.33 10.73 10.16
N ALA A 154 -5.91 11.55 11.03
CA ALA A 154 -6.74 11.08 12.13
C ALA A 154 -7.99 10.34 11.61
N GLY A 155 -8.71 10.95 10.67
CA GLY A 155 -9.90 10.34 10.06
C GLY A 155 -9.58 9.08 9.26
N GLY A 156 -8.54 9.13 8.42
CA GLY A 156 -8.07 7.98 7.65
C GLY A 156 -7.57 6.84 8.55
N GLY A 157 -6.90 7.16 9.66
CA GLY A 157 -6.49 6.21 10.68
C GLY A 157 -7.68 5.53 11.36
N ALA A 158 -8.71 6.30 11.74
CA ALA A 158 -9.94 5.76 12.32
C ALA A 158 -10.69 4.84 11.35
N LEU A 159 -10.85 5.25 10.10
CA LEU A 159 -11.45 4.40 9.04
C LEU A 159 -10.63 3.14 8.79
N SER A 160 -9.30 3.26 8.78
CA SER A 160 -8.40 2.11 8.64
C SER A 160 -8.52 1.15 9.81
N ALA A 161 -8.66 1.65 11.04
CA ALA A 161 -8.88 0.83 12.22
C ALA A 161 -10.22 0.06 12.12
N LEU A 162 -11.29 0.73 11.69
CA LEU A 162 -12.58 0.08 11.45
C LEU A 162 -12.47 -1.00 10.35
N ALA A 163 -11.79 -0.69 9.25
CA ALA A 163 -11.54 -1.66 8.18
C ALA A 163 -10.74 -2.87 8.67
N LEU A 164 -9.78 -2.68 9.58
CA LEU A 164 -9.04 -3.78 10.20
C LEU A 164 -9.93 -4.66 11.07
N VAL A 165 -10.88 -4.08 11.82
CA VAL A 165 -11.85 -4.89 12.59
C VAL A 165 -12.68 -5.78 11.67
N VAL A 166 -13.14 -5.24 10.54
CA VAL A 166 -13.87 -6.01 9.52
C VAL A 166 -12.96 -7.06 8.86
N ALA A 167 -11.72 -6.73 8.55
CA ALA A 167 -10.78 -7.67 7.95
C ALA A 167 -10.50 -8.87 8.87
N HIS A 168 -10.33 -8.64 10.17
CA HIS A 168 -10.13 -9.71 11.15
C HIS A 168 -11.37 -10.59 11.30
N SER A 169 -12.59 -10.05 11.16
CA SER A 169 -13.81 -10.87 11.21
C SER A 169 -14.00 -11.76 9.98
N GLN A 170 -13.31 -11.46 8.88
CA GLN A 170 -13.32 -12.23 7.64
C GLN A 170 -12.05 -13.08 7.45
N ASP A 171 -11.27 -13.30 8.51
CA ASP A 171 -9.99 -14.04 8.47
C ASP A 171 -8.99 -13.50 7.44
N VAL A 172 -9.08 -12.22 7.08
CA VAL A 172 -8.16 -11.57 6.14
C VAL A 172 -6.91 -11.14 6.91
N PRO A 173 -5.74 -11.76 6.66
CA PRO A 173 -4.52 -11.41 7.36
C PRO A 173 -3.97 -10.08 6.85
N VAL A 174 -4.08 -9.02 7.66
CA VAL A 174 -3.51 -7.71 7.35
C VAL A 174 -2.33 -7.43 8.27
N ALA A 175 -1.14 -7.26 7.69
CA ALA A 175 0.06 -6.89 8.43
C ALA A 175 0.31 -5.37 8.28
N ILE A 176 0.14 -4.63 9.37
CA ILE A 176 0.50 -3.20 9.42
C ILE A 176 1.94 -3.09 9.88
N THR A 177 2.81 -2.55 9.02
CA THR A 177 4.21 -2.30 9.38
C THR A 177 4.40 -0.84 9.78
N PRO A 178 5.19 -0.53 10.82
CA PRO A 178 5.44 0.85 11.24
C PRO A 178 6.01 1.73 10.11
N LEU A 179 6.88 1.15 9.28
CA LEU A 179 7.46 1.82 8.13
C LEU A 179 6.40 2.16 7.07
N GLY A 180 5.46 1.24 6.80
CA GLY A 180 4.36 1.48 5.87
C GLY A 180 3.42 2.58 6.37
N THR A 181 3.10 2.59 7.66
CA THR A 181 2.27 3.64 8.29
C THR A 181 2.96 5.01 8.19
N LEU A 182 4.26 5.09 8.48
CA LEU A 182 5.03 6.33 8.35
C LEU A 182 5.07 6.82 6.90
N ALA A 183 5.29 5.92 5.93
CA ALA A 183 5.28 6.28 4.51
C ALA A 183 3.93 6.85 4.06
N CYS A 184 2.81 6.25 4.47
CA CYS A 184 1.48 6.79 4.21
C CYS A 184 1.28 8.16 4.85
N ALA A 185 1.73 8.34 6.11
CA ALA A 185 1.63 9.61 6.80
C ALA A 185 2.40 10.73 6.08
N LEU A 186 3.62 10.44 5.65
CA LEU A 186 4.44 11.38 4.87
C LEU A 186 3.82 11.69 3.51
N LEU A 187 3.22 10.71 2.84
CA LEU A 187 2.53 10.94 1.57
C LEU A 187 1.33 11.88 1.75
N VAL A 188 0.47 11.66 2.75
CA VAL A 188 -0.69 12.52 3.03
C VAL A 188 -0.26 13.94 3.42
N MET A 189 0.74 14.07 4.28
CA MET A 189 1.31 15.39 4.61
C MET A 189 1.93 16.05 3.37
N GLY A 190 2.63 15.27 2.54
CA GLY A 190 3.19 15.74 1.27
C GLY A 190 2.13 16.29 0.33
N ILE A 191 1.01 15.58 0.15
CA ILE A 191 -0.14 16.02 -0.65
C ILE A 191 -0.64 17.37 -0.14
N THR A 192 -1.01 17.43 1.14
CA THR A 192 -1.65 18.63 1.71
C THR A 192 -0.74 19.85 1.70
N LEU A 193 0.54 19.69 2.05
CA LEU A 193 1.50 20.78 2.01
C LEU A 193 1.81 21.24 0.57
N LEU A 194 1.94 20.30 -0.38
CA LEU A 194 2.15 20.64 -1.79
C LEU A 194 0.94 21.36 -2.37
N SER A 195 -0.27 20.93 -2.03
CA SER A 195 -1.52 21.64 -2.35
C SER A 195 -1.54 23.05 -1.79
N GLY A 196 -1.16 23.22 -0.53
CA GLY A 196 -1.03 24.52 0.12
C GLY A 196 -0.10 25.45 -0.64
N LEU A 197 1.07 24.94 -1.01
CA LEU A 197 2.07 25.69 -1.77
C LEU A 197 1.56 26.07 -3.16
N LEU A 198 0.89 25.16 -3.86
CA LEU A 198 0.31 25.41 -5.18
C LEU A 198 -0.81 26.46 -5.11
N ALA A 199 -1.68 26.38 -4.11
CA ALA A 199 -2.74 27.36 -3.90
C ALA A 199 -2.15 28.78 -3.72
N VAL A 200 -1.14 28.93 -2.85
CA VAL A 200 -0.45 30.20 -2.65
C VAL A 200 0.21 30.70 -3.94
N ARG A 201 0.88 29.82 -4.69
CA ARG A 201 1.54 30.19 -5.97
C ARG A 201 0.53 30.72 -6.99
N THR A 202 -0.59 30.02 -7.15
CA THR A 202 -1.65 30.42 -8.08
C THR A 202 -2.24 31.77 -7.69
N LEU A 203 -2.52 32.00 -6.40
CA LEU A 203 -3.01 33.29 -5.91
C LEU A 203 -2.02 34.44 -6.12
N ARG A 204 -0.71 34.17 -6.00
CA ARG A 204 0.33 35.18 -6.25
C ARG A 204 0.48 35.54 -7.72
N ASN A 205 0.22 34.59 -8.62
CA ASN A 205 0.31 34.76 -10.07
C ASN A 205 -1.00 35.28 -10.68
N ALA A 206 -2.11 35.20 -9.96
CA ALA A 206 -3.36 35.84 -10.35
C ALA A 206 -3.21 37.36 -10.21
N ASP A 207 -3.17 38.06 -11.35
CA ASP A 207 -2.96 39.50 -11.43
C ASP A 207 -3.97 40.29 -10.55
N PRO A 208 -3.51 41.30 -9.78
CA PRO A 208 -4.38 42.12 -8.91
C PRO A 208 -5.49 42.85 -9.67
N ALA A 209 -5.37 43.02 -10.98
CA ALA A 209 -6.33 43.75 -11.81
C ALA A 209 -7.60 42.94 -12.16
N LYS A 210 -7.60 41.61 -11.98
CA LYS A 210 -8.77 40.76 -12.27
C LYS A 210 -9.68 40.50 -11.06
N LEU A 211 -9.25 40.86 -9.85
CA LEU A 211 -10.02 40.69 -8.61
C LEU A 211 -10.95 41.88 -8.27
N LEU A 212 -11.00 42.91 -9.12
CA LEU A 212 -11.86 44.10 -8.98
C LEU A 212 -13.00 44.16 -10.03
N ARG A 213 -13.30 43.05 -10.70
CA ARG A 213 -14.50 42.91 -11.54
C ARG A 213 -15.33 41.73 -11.07
#